data_AF-A0A8D0HGM1-F1
#
_entry.id   AF-A0A8D0HGM1-F1
#
_cell.length_a   1.000
_cell.length_b   1.000
_cell.length_c   1.000
_cell.angle_alpha   90.00
_cell.angle_beta   90.00
_cell.angle_gamma   90.00
#
_symmetry.space_group_name_H-M   'P 1'
#
loop_
_entity.id
_entity.type
_entity.pdbx_description
1 polymer ?
#
loop_
_entity_poly.entity_id
_entity_poly.type
_entity_poly.pdbx_seq_one_letter_code
_entity_poly.pdbx_strand_id
1 'polypeptide(L)'
;SVPAVTFFWAIRTLGGSPVPAVRAGPRDVLINLPSLLTLLGPDGERAWSKKYPFCGGVFQSPIDFHNEILQYDSTLAPLEMGGYNVSSTEQFILTNNGHSVRMNLPPTMHIRNLPSQYTAAQLHLHWGNTNNPEGSEHTVSGRHFAAEVHIVHYNSDKYPDIMTAVDKSDGLAVLAVLIEIGPFNPSYEKIFGHFQDVKFRDQETLVPGFDVQELLPDRLDEYFRYEGSLTTPPCYPSVLWTVFREPIQISQEQLLVLETALYCTQPNDPAPVEMVNNFRRVQEFDERLVSVSFRQGLCHCIGYFVHVRFGLDHSTYPPMAVSFSSPTIAYTDNCMKAGDTEFVFYLIKAKIQTDTRE
;
A
#
# COMPACT_ATOMS: atom_id res chain seq x y z
N SER A 1 -51.28 -21.84 -25.31
CA SER A 1 -51.10 -22.22 -26.73
C SER A 1 -50.35 -21.08 -27.40
N VAL A 2 -49.12 -21.16 -27.90
CA VAL A 2 -48.21 -22.23 -28.38
C VAL A 2 -46.77 -21.72 -28.06
N PRO A 3 -45.77 -22.61 -27.91
CA PRO A 3 -44.76 -22.53 -26.85
C PRO A 3 -43.35 -22.08 -27.29
N ALA A 4 -42.48 -21.92 -26.28
CA ALA A 4 -41.04 -21.76 -26.43
C ALA A 4 -40.42 -22.95 -27.20
N VAL A 5 -39.53 -22.63 -28.14
CA VAL A 5 -38.77 -23.59 -28.92
C VAL A 5 -37.35 -23.68 -28.34
N THR A 6 -37.08 -24.77 -27.64
CA THR A 6 -35.74 -25.26 -27.32
C THR A 6 -35.23 -26.13 -28.47
N PHE A 7 -34.03 -25.84 -28.98
CA PHE A 7 -33.30 -26.75 -29.85
C PHE A 7 -32.22 -27.49 -29.05
N PHE A 8 -32.29 -28.82 -29.06
CA PHE A 8 -31.20 -29.72 -28.70
C PHE A 8 -30.49 -30.17 -29.98
N TRP A 9 -29.17 -30.23 -29.95
CA TRP A 9 -28.39 -31.14 -30.78
C TRP A 9 -27.46 -31.95 -29.88
N ALA A 10 -27.60 -33.27 -29.97
CA ALA A 10 -26.73 -34.26 -29.34
C ALA A 10 -25.64 -34.68 -30.33
N ILE A 11 -24.40 -34.87 -29.86
CA ILE A 11 -23.40 -35.68 -30.56
C ILE A 11 -22.90 -36.76 -29.60
N ARG A 12 -22.91 -37.99 -30.13
CA ARG A 12 -22.60 -39.30 -29.53
C ARG A 12 -21.26 -39.34 -28.77
N THR A 13 -21.31 -40.03 -27.62
CA THR A 13 -20.17 -40.65 -26.95
C THR A 13 -19.62 -41.83 -27.76
N LEU A 14 -18.30 -41.86 -28.00
CA LEU A 14 -17.56 -43.09 -28.24
C LEU A 14 -16.71 -43.40 -27.00
N GLY A 15 -16.61 -44.68 -26.69
CA GLY A 15 -16.30 -45.22 -25.37
C GLY A 15 -14.93 -44.86 -24.79
N GLY A 16 -14.93 -44.69 -23.47
CA GLY A 16 -13.77 -44.65 -22.59
C GLY A 16 -14.31 -44.51 -21.17
N SER A 17 -14.01 -45.47 -20.30
CA SER A 17 -14.49 -45.47 -18.92
C SER A 17 -14.13 -44.16 -18.21
N PRO A 18 -15.08 -43.48 -17.53
CA PRO A 18 -14.76 -42.29 -16.77
C PRO A 18 -13.94 -42.69 -15.53
N VAL A 19 -12.68 -42.27 -15.49
CA VAL A 19 -11.93 -42.08 -14.25
C VAL A 19 -12.71 -41.04 -13.43
N PRO A 20 -12.93 -41.22 -12.12
CA PRO A 20 -13.70 -40.25 -11.35
C PRO A 20 -12.98 -38.91 -11.37
N ALA A 21 -13.55 -37.95 -12.10
CA ALA A 21 -13.18 -36.55 -11.99
C ALA A 21 -13.54 -36.10 -10.57
N VAL A 22 -12.51 -35.86 -9.77
CA VAL A 22 -12.65 -35.13 -8.52
C VAL A 22 -13.27 -33.78 -8.88
N ARG A 23 -14.50 -33.56 -8.44
CA ARG A 23 -15.17 -32.26 -8.52
C ARG A 23 -14.33 -31.25 -7.77
N ALA A 24 -13.59 -30.40 -8.49
CA ALA A 24 -13.15 -29.13 -7.97
C ALA A 24 -14.41 -28.28 -7.74
N GLY A 25 -14.64 -27.90 -6.48
CA GLY A 25 -15.74 -27.02 -6.11
C GLY A 25 -15.48 -25.56 -6.55
N PRO A 26 -16.47 -24.67 -6.39
CA PRO A 26 -16.39 -23.27 -6.82
C PRO A 26 -15.55 -22.44 -5.84
N ARG A 27 -14.22 -22.62 -5.84
CA ARG A 27 -13.27 -21.87 -4.98
C ARG A 27 -12.45 -20.79 -5.72
N ASP A 28 -12.60 -20.63 -7.04
CA ASP A 28 -11.46 -20.11 -7.84
C ASP A 28 -11.63 -18.75 -8.54
N VAL A 29 -12.56 -17.87 -8.13
CA VAL A 29 -12.71 -16.57 -8.83
C VAL A 29 -11.69 -15.49 -8.33
N LEU A 30 -11.03 -15.69 -7.18
CA LEU A 30 -9.83 -14.94 -6.76
C LEU A 30 -8.52 -15.69 -7.10
N ILE A 31 -8.63 -16.90 -7.65
CA ILE A 31 -7.49 -17.80 -7.93
C ILE A 31 -7.05 -17.70 -9.41
N ASN A 32 -7.91 -17.20 -10.30
CA ASN A 32 -7.56 -16.90 -11.68
C ASN A 32 -7.29 -15.42 -11.92
N LEU A 33 -6.42 -14.81 -11.08
CA LEU A 33 -5.62 -13.70 -11.58
C LEU A 33 -4.80 -14.23 -12.77
N PRO A 34 -4.78 -13.58 -13.94
CA PRO A 34 -4.08 -14.10 -15.11
C PRO A 34 -2.56 -14.10 -14.86
N SER A 35 -1.88 -15.27 -14.93
CA SER A 35 -0.44 -15.53 -14.65
C SER A 35 0.51 -14.32 -14.83
N LEU A 36 1.48 -14.09 -13.93
CA LEU A 36 2.43 -12.95 -13.96
C LEU A 36 3.31 -12.88 -15.22
N LEU A 37 3.17 -13.85 -16.14
CA LEU A 37 3.37 -13.67 -17.58
C LEU A 37 2.68 -12.40 -18.16
N THR A 38 1.83 -11.72 -17.39
CA THR A 38 1.02 -10.55 -17.77
C THR A 38 1.42 -9.21 -17.13
N LEU A 39 2.53 -9.09 -16.39
CA LEU A 39 3.04 -7.76 -16.00
C LEU A 39 4.15 -7.25 -16.93
N LEU A 40 4.98 -8.16 -17.43
CA LEU A 40 6.02 -7.90 -18.42
C LEU A 40 5.73 -8.68 -19.71
N GLY A 41 5.96 -8.06 -20.88
CA GLY A 41 5.76 -8.71 -22.19
C GLY A 41 4.48 -8.31 -22.94
N PRO A 42 4.09 -9.04 -24.00
CA PRO A 42 2.99 -8.67 -24.90
C PRO A 42 1.61 -8.69 -24.23
N ASP A 43 1.45 -9.46 -23.16
CA ASP A 43 0.24 -9.51 -22.32
C ASP A 43 0.38 -8.69 -21.02
N GLY A 44 1.39 -7.81 -20.96
CA GLY A 44 1.71 -6.90 -19.86
C GLY A 44 0.56 -5.97 -19.44
N GLU A 45 0.75 -5.19 -18.38
CA GLU A 45 -0.25 -4.23 -17.85
C GLU A 45 -0.94 -3.39 -18.92
N ARG A 46 -0.17 -2.86 -19.88
CA ARG A 46 -0.67 -2.03 -21.00
C ARG A 46 -1.66 -2.76 -21.93
N ALA A 47 -1.69 -4.08 -21.89
CA ALA A 47 -2.57 -4.93 -22.68
C ALA A 47 -3.78 -5.44 -21.88
N TRP A 48 -3.83 -5.24 -20.56
CA TRP A 48 -4.91 -5.77 -19.71
C TRP A 48 -6.30 -5.32 -20.18
N SER A 49 -6.45 -4.06 -20.57
CA SER A 49 -7.73 -3.50 -21.04
C SER A 49 -8.33 -4.22 -22.24
N LYS A 50 -7.52 -4.93 -23.04
CA LYS A 50 -8.00 -5.71 -24.19
C LYS A 50 -8.87 -6.90 -23.77
N LYS A 51 -8.55 -7.53 -22.64
CA LYS A 51 -9.27 -8.70 -22.10
C LYS A 51 -10.13 -8.35 -20.90
N TYR A 52 -9.73 -7.35 -20.13
CA TYR A 52 -10.37 -6.90 -18.90
C TYR A 52 -10.69 -5.41 -19.05
N PRO A 53 -11.84 -5.04 -19.64
CA PRO A 53 -12.14 -3.66 -20.01
C PRO A 53 -12.04 -2.66 -18.86
N PHE A 54 -12.39 -3.08 -17.63
CA PHE A 54 -12.27 -2.21 -16.45
C PHE A 54 -10.84 -1.74 -16.19
N CYS A 55 -9.81 -2.48 -16.61
CA CYS A 55 -8.42 -2.07 -16.45
C CYS A 55 -8.05 -0.81 -17.27
N GLY A 56 -8.84 -0.48 -18.31
CA GLY A 56 -8.72 0.79 -19.04
C GLY A 56 -9.84 1.78 -18.69
N GLY A 57 -10.55 1.53 -17.60
CA GLY A 57 -11.66 2.37 -17.13
C GLY A 57 -11.22 3.50 -16.23
N VAL A 58 -12.21 4.16 -15.63
CA VAL A 58 -12.02 5.19 -14.60
C VAL A 58 -11.85 4.54 -13.22
N PHE A 59 -11.47 5.34 -12.23
CA PHE A 59 -11.26 4.93 -10.84
C PHE A 59 -10.20 3.83 -10.64
N GLN A 60 -9.17 3.82 -11.49
CA GLN A 60 -8.11 2.83 -11.36
C GLN A 60 -7.17 3.12 -10.19
N SER A 61 -6.56 2.05 -9.69
CA SER A 61 -5.49 2.04 -8.69
C SER A 61 -4.27 1.28 -9.26
N PRO A 62 -3.05 1.53 -8.74
CA PRO A 62 -2.68 2.48 -7.68
C PRO A 62 -2.58 3.92 -8.20
N ILE A 63 -2.37 4.89 -7.29
CA ILE A 63 -2.25 6.33 -7.60
C ILE A 63 -1.06 6.96 -6.86
N ASP A 64 -0.66 8.15 -7.29
CA ASP A 64 0.30 8.99 -6.57
C ASP A 64 -0.40 9.92 -5.57
N PHE A 65 0.06 9.95 -4.32
CA PHE A 65 -0.40 10.90 -3.32
C PHE A 65 0.47 12.16 -3.32
N HIS A 66 -0.03 13.24 -3.91
CA HIS A 66 0.64 14.55 -3.96
C HIS A 66 -0.29 15.68 -3.51
N ASN A 67 0.29 16.78 -2.99
CA ASN A 67 -0.44 17.82 -2.26
C ASN A 67 -1.67 18.42 -2.98
N GLU A 68 -1.67 18.45 -4.31
CA GLU A 68 -2.75 19.06 -5.11
C GLU A 68 -4.08 18.28 -5.03
N ILE A 69 -4.03 16.98 -4.73
CA ILE A 69 -5.21 16.11 -4.67
C ILE A 69 -5.63 15.76 -3.23
N LEU A 70 -4.84 16.13 -2.24
CA LEU A 70 -5.07 15.77 -0.83
C LEU A 70 -6.00 16.78 -0.15
N GLN A 71 -7.09 16.28 0.41
CA GLN A 71 -8.06 17.08 1.15
C GLN A 71 -8.21 16.53 2.58
N TYR A 72 -7.94 17.37 3.58
CA TYR A 72 -8.17 16.98 4.97
C TYR A 72 -9.67 16.78 5.23
N ASP A 73 -10.02 15.62 5.79
CA ASP A 73 -11.37 15.27 6.18
C ASP A 73 -11.39 14.89 7.66
N SER A 74 -11.95 15.77 8.49
CA SER A 74 -12.09 15.55 9.93
C SER A 74 -13.09 14.46 10.32
N THR A 75 -13.87 13.94 9.36
CA THR A 75 -14.83 12.85 9.59
C THR A 75 -14.18 11.47 9.51
N LEU A 76 -12.95 11.38 8.99
CA LEU A 76 -12.15 10.17 8.96
C LEU A 76 -11.70 9.78 10.37
N ALA A 77 -12.43 8.84 10.98
CA ALA A 77 -12.12 8.27 12.29
C ALA A 77 -11.12 7.12 12.19
N PRO A 78 -10.29 6.88 13.22
CA PRO A 78 -9.40 5.72 13.27
C PRO A 78 -10.15 4.40 13.01
N LEU A 79 -9.50 3.52 12.25
CA LEU A 79 -10.05 2.19 11.97
C LEU A 79 -10.17 1.37 13.26
N GLU A 80 -11.31 0.72 13.41
CA GLU A 80 -11.52 -0.25 14.49
C GLU A 80 -11.21 -1.65 13.98
N MET A 81 -10.22 -2.29 14.58
CA MET A 81 -9.67 -3.58 14.16
C MET A 81 -10.15 -4.68 15.10
N GLY A 82 -10.83 -5.70 14.58
CA GLY A 82 -11.33 -6.83 15.34
C GLY A 82 -10.72 -8.14 14.85
N GLY A 83 -10.33 -9.03 15.77
CA GLY A 83 -9.87 -10.38 15.41
C GLY A 83 -8.51 -10.47 14.71
N TYR A 84 -7.69 -9.41 14.77
CA TYR A 84 -6.34 -9.41 14.17
C TYR A 84 -5.31 -10.24 14.94
N ASN A 85 -5.48 -10.34 16.27
CA ASN A 85 -4.67 -11.20 17.12
C ASN A 85 -5.16 -12.65 17.05
N VAL A 86 -4.49 -13.45 16.23
CA VAL A 86 -4.83 -14.86 16.00
C VAL A 86 -3.92 -15.75 16.85
N SER A 87 -4.51 -16.74 17.53
CA SER A 87 -3.78 -17.65 18.40
C SER A 87 -2.73 -18.46 17.62
N SER A 88 -1.54 -18.65 18.18
CA SER A 88 -0.48 -19.48 17.58
C SER A 88 -0.82 -20.96 17.44
N THR A 89 -1.91 -21.42 18.05
CA THR A 89 -2.48 -22.76 17.85
C THR A 89 -3.32 -22.88 16.57
N GLU A 90 -3.78 -21.75 16.02
CA GLU A 90 -4.44 -21.69 14.72
C GLU A 90 -3.38 -21.59 13.61
N GLN A 91 -3.80 -21.81 12.36
CA GLN A 91 -2.90 -21.82 11.21
C GLN A 91 -3.49 -21.00 10.07
N PHE A 92 -2.67 -20.13 9.50
CA PHE A 92 -2.94 -19.52 8.22
C PHE A 92 -2.43 -20.41 7.08
N ILE A 93 -3.07 -20.32 5.92
CA ILE A 93 -2.58 -20.94 4.68
C ILE A 93 -1.87 -19.86 3.89
N LEU A 94 -0.57 -20.07 3.65
CA LEU A 94 0.27 -19.24 2.80
C LEU A 94 0.44 -19.95 1.45
N THR A 95 0.08 -19.27 0.36
CA THR A 95 0.11 -19.81 -1.00
C THR A 95 0.95 -18.90 -1.90
N ASN A 96 1.85 -19.48 -2.70
CA ASN A 96 2.36 -18.79 -3.88
C ASN A 96 1.38 -19.02 -5.03
N ASN A 97 0.65 -17.99 -5.43
CA ASN A 97 -0.36 -18.10 -6.50
C ASN A 97 0.21 -17.81 -7.90
N GLY A 98 1.52 -17.67 -8.03
CA GLY A 98 2.21 -17.29 -9.26
C GLY A 98 2.26 -15.78 -9.52
N HIS A 99 1.66 -14.96 -8.65
CA HIS A 99 1.61 -13.49 -8.75
C HIS A 99 2.22 -12.78 -7.55
N SER A 100 1.93 -13.34 -6.39
CA SER A 100 2.37 -12.87 -5.10
C SER A 100 2.36 -14.07 -4.16
N VAL A 101 2.84 -13.85 -2.95
CA VAL A 101 2.54 -14.73 -1.83
C VAL A 101 1.30 -14.20 -1.12
N ARG A 102 0.27 -15.04 -1.05
CA ARG A 102 -1.03 -14.73 -0.46
C ARG A 102 -1.22 -15.55 0.81
N MET A 103 -1.56 -14.89 1.91
CA MET A 103 -1.97 -15.55 3.15
C MET A 103 -3.47 -15.41 3.35
N ASN A 104 -4.19 -16.51 3.55
CA ASN A 104 -5.62 -16.48 3.83
C ASN A 104 -5.86 -16.02 5.28
N LEU A 105 -6.83 -15.12 5.47
CA LEU A 105 -7.19 -14.55 6.77
C LEU A 105 -8.55 -15.08 7.24
N PRO A 106 -8.74 -15.29 8.55
CA PRO A 106 -9.96 -15.88 9.08
C PRO A 106 -11.13 -14.90 9.04
N PRO A 107 -12.38 -15.37 8.89
CA PRO A 107 -13.57 -14.52 8.84
C PRO A 107 -13.91 -13.88 10.21
N THR A 108 -13.19 -14.23 11.27
CA THR A 108 -13.27 -13.54 12.57
C THR A 108 -12.58 -12.18 12.54
N MET A 109 -11.64 -11.97 11.61
CA MET A 109 -10.91 -10.73 11.43
C MET A 109 -11.71 -9.74 10.59
N HIS A 110 -11.86 -8.51 11.07
CA HIS A 110 -12.68 -7.49 10.41
C HIS A 110 -12.26 -6.07 10.80
N ILE A 111 -12.66 -5.11 9.96
CA ILE A 111 -12.50 -3.68 10.21
C ILE A 111 -13.86 -2.98 10.27
N ARG A 112 -13.94 -1.98 11.13
CA ARG A 112 -15.09 -1.07 11.32
C ARG A 112 -14.63 0.40 11.19
N ASN A 113 -15.54 1.33 11.49
CA ASN A 113 -15.39 2.76 11.20
C ASN A 113 -15.24 3.07 9.70
N LEU A 114 -15.90 2.24 8.90
CA LEU A 114 -16.19 2.42 7.48
C LEU A 114 -17.73 2.44 7.32
N PRO A 115 -18.27 2.78 6.13
CA PRO A 115 -19.73 2.75 5.90
C PRO A 115 -20.42 1.38 6.12
N SER A 116 -19.65 0.31 6.25
CA SER A 116 -20.10 -1.05 6.59
C SER A 116 -18.99 -1.78 7.35
N GLN A 117 -19.29 -2.92 7.97
CA GLN A 117 -18.26 -3.83 8.44
C GLN A 117 -17.64 -4.58 7.25
N TYR A 118 -16.30 -4.63 7.21
CA TYR A 118 -15.57 -5.37 6.20
C TYR A 118 -14.79 -6.50 6.86
N THR A 119 -15.04 -7.74 6.42
CA THR A 119 -14.39 -8.95 6.94
C THR A 119 -13.17 -9.28 6.09
N ALA A 120 -12.05 -9.63 6.74
CA ALA A 120 -10.80 -9.96 6.06
C ALA A 120 -10.95 -11.25 5.24
N ALA A 121 -10.26 -11.31 4.11
CA ALA A 121 -10.21 -12.49 3.26
C ALA A 121 -8.78 -12.99 3.08
N GLN A 122 -7.84 -12.07 2.80
CA GLN A 122 -6.45 -12.41 2.54
C GLN A 122 -5.54 -11.19 2.72
N LEU A 123 -4.25 -11.45 2.85
CA LEU A 123 -3.21 -10.46 2.56
C LEU A 123 -2.23 -10.95 1.49
N HIS A 124 -1.57 -10.02 0.80
CA HIS A 124 -0.52 -10.29 -0.17
C HIS A 124 0.43 -9.10 -0.30
N LEU A 125 1.56 -9.28 -1.01
CA LEU A 125 2.62 -8.27 -1.14
C LEU A 125 2.95 -7.94 -2.60
N HIS A 126 3.47 -6.74 -2.82
CA HIS A 126 4.04 -6.25 -4.07
C HIS A 126 5.45 -5.75 -3.83
N TRP A 127 6.37 -6.02 -4.75
CA TRP A 127 7.79 -5.68 -4.63
C TRP A 127 8.48 -5.54 -6.00
N GLY A 128 9.66 -4.94 -5.95
CA GLY A 128 10.49 -4.65 -7.11
C GLY A 128 11.41 -5.80 -7.48
N ASN A 129 12.66 -5.48 -7.76
CA ASN A 129 13.72 -6.45 -7.99
C ASN A 129 15.05 -5.93 -7.46
N THR A 130 16.04 -6.81 -7.34
CA THR A 130 17.35 -6.48 -6.75
C THR A 130 18.11 -5.33 -7.44
N ASN A 131 17.84 -5.02 -8.71
CA ASN A 131 18.46 -3.90 -9.42
C ASN A 131 17.66 -2.59 -9.27
N ASN A 132 16.37 -2.68 -8.96
CA ASN A 132 15.49 -1.55 -8.71
C ASN A 132 14.56 -1.89 -7.54
N PRO A 133 15.01 -1.69 -6.28
CA PRO A 133 14.27 -2.03 -5.07
C PRO A 133 13.19 -0.99 -4.76
N GLU A 134 12.46 -0.57 -5.78
CA GLU A 134 11.31 0.31 -5.76
C GLU A 134 10.13 -0.50 -6.29
N GLY A 135 9.22 -0.90 -5.40
CA GLY A 135 8.27 -1.99 -5.64
C GLY A 135 6.90 -1.80 -5.04
N SER A 136 6.62 -0.67 -4.39
CA SER A 136 5.26 -0.32 -3.98
C SER A 136 4.38 -0.03 -5.20
N GLU A 137 3.09 -0.28 -5.07
CA GLU A 137 2.10 0.08 -6.08
C GLU A 137 1.78 1.59 -5.96
N HIS A 138 1.41 2.04 -4.77
CA HIS A 138 1.17 3.45 -4.47
C HIS A 138 2.49 4.22 -4.32
N THR A 139 2.43 5.50 -4.65
CA THR A 139 3.54 6.43 -4.46
C THR A 139 3.12 7.62 -3.62
N VAL A 140 4.10 8.28 -2.99
CA VAL A 140 3.90 9.55 -2.30
C VAL A 140 4.82 10.59 -2.92
N SER A 141 4.26 11.63 -3.53
CA SER A 141 4.98 12.68 -4.25
C SER A 141 5.93 12.11 -5.32
N GLY A 142 5.44 11.16 -6.10
CA GLY A 142 6.16 10.48 -7.17
C GLY A 142 7.20 9.46 -6.72
N ARG A 143 7.34 9.21 -5.42
CA ARG A 143 8.31 8.26 -4.88
C ARG A 143 7.67 6.91 -4.55
N HIS A 144 8.26 5.86 -5.10
CA HIS A 144 7.99 4.48 -4.69
C HIS A 144 8.69 4.12 -3.37
N PHE A 145 8.09 3.18 -2.67
CA PHE A 145 8.64 2.48 -1.51
C PHE A 145 9.16 1.12 -1.95
N ALA A 146 9.89 0.42 -1.07
CA ALA A 146 10.57 -0.83 -1.43
C ALA A 146 9.59 -1.95 -1.78
N ALA A 147 8.48 -2.02 -1.04
CA ALA A 147 7.41 -2.97 -1.24
C ALA A 147 6.09 -2.40 -0.68
N GLU A 148 5.00 -3.15 -0.85
CA GLU A 148 3.68 -2.79 -0.32
C GLU A 148 2.88 -4.04 0.07
N VAL A 149 2.21 -3.99 1.23
CA VAL A 149 1.27 -5.04 1.66
C VAL A 149 -0.16 -4.59 1.42
N HIS A 150 -0.97 -5.49 0.90
CA HIS A 150 -2.41 -5.32 0.82
C HIS A 150 -3.12 -6.31 1.73
N ILE A 151 -3.95 -5.81 2.66
CA ILE A 151 -4.88 -6.62 3.45
C ILE A 151 -6.29 -6.40 2.91
N VAL A 152 -6.83 -7.42 2.25
CA VAL A 152 -8.09 -7.35 1.50
C VAL A 152 -9.25 -7.80 2.36
N HIS A 153 -10.26 -6.96 2.43
CA HIS A 153 -11.52 -7.21 3.12
C HIS A 153 -12.70 -7.07 2.14
N TYR A 154 -13.83 -7.69 2.48
CA TYR A 154 -15.08 -7.57 1.75
C TYR A 154 -16.23 -7.13 2.64
N ASN A 155 -17.20 -6.40 2.08
CA ASN A 155 -18.36 -5.91 2.80
C ASN A 155 -19.28 -7.08 3.21
N SER A 156 -19.09 -7.54 4.44
CA SER A 156 -19.79 -8.70 5.00
C SER A 156 -21.19 -8.35 5.52
N ASP A 157 -21.52 -7.07 5.66
CA ASP A 157 -22.88 -6.65 5.97
C ASP A 157 -23.83 -6.83 4.78
N LYS A 158 -23.29 -6.73 3.56
CA LYS A 158 -24.08 -6.78 2.30
C LYS A 158 -23.89 -8.04 1.49
N TYR A 159 -22.71 -8.66 1.55
CA TYR A 159 -22.34 -9.78 0.69
C TYR A 159 -21.92 -10.99 1.52
N PRO A 160 -22.32 -12.22 1.12
CA PRO A 160 -22.01 -13.43 1.88
C PRO A 160 -20.52 -13.79 1.83
N ASP A 161 -19.84 -13.42 0.74
CA ASP A 161 -18.45 -13.74 0.48
C ASP A 161 -17.81 -12.71 -0.44
N ILE A 162 -16.48 -12.70 -0.46
CA ILE A 162 -15.68 -11.82 -1.31
C ILE A 162 -15.98 -12.03 -2.80
N MET A 163 -16.38 -13.24 -3.22
CA MET A 163 -16.65 -13.55 -4.63
C MET A 163 -17.89 -12.81 -5.15
N THR A 164 -18.88 -12.63 -4.28
CA THR A 164 -20.10 -11.89 -4.57
C THR A 164 -19.89 -10.37 -4.45
N ALA A 165 -18.91 -9.95 -3.64
CA ALA A 165 -18.59 -8.55 -3.40
C ALA A 165 -17.63 -7.93 -4.43
N VAL A 166 -16.74 -8.72 -5.03
CA VAL A 166 -15.55 -8.25 -5.78
C VAL A 166 -15.83 -7.25 -6.91
N ASP A 167 -17.02 -7.28 -7.51
CA ASP A 167 -17.43 -6.42 -8.63
C ASP A 167 -18.46 -5.35 -8.22
N LYS A 168 -18.71 -5.18 -6.91
CA LYS A 168 -19.69 -4.23 -6.35
C LYS A 168 -18.98 -2.96 -5.90
N SER A 169 -19.59 -1.79 -6.12
CA SER A 169 -18.96 -0.48 -5.86
C SER A 169 -18.47 -0.27 -4.42
N ASP A 170 -19.13 -0.88 -3.45
CA ASP A 170 -18.80 -0.87 -2.02
C ASP A 170 -18.33 -2.23 -1.51
N GLY A 171 -17.94 -3.11 -2.45
CA GLY A 171 -17.71 -4.52 -2.20
C GLY A 171 -16.46 -4.82 -1.41
N LEU A 172 -15.38 -4.05 -1.61
CA LEU A 172 -14.08 -4.30 -0.99
C LEU A 172 -13.57 -3.11 -0.22
N ALA A 173 -12.78 -3.38 0.82
CA ALA A 173 -11.93 -2.40 1.47
C ALA A 173 -10.53 -2.99 1.58
N VAL A 174 -9.52 -2.23 1.16
CA VAL A 174 -8.12 -2.68 1.21
C VAL A 174 -7.33 -1.75 2.08
N LEU A 175 -6.61 -2.32 3.05
CA LEU A 175 -5.58 -1.62 3.80
C LEU A 175 -4.25 -1.81 3.07
N ALA A 176 -3.56 -0.71 2.80
CA ALA A 176 -2.25 -0.72 2.18
C ALA A 176 -1.19 -0.20 3.15
N VAL A 177 -0.08 -0.93 3.25
CA VAL A 177 1.07 -0.57 4.06
C VAL A 177 2.29 -0.45 3.16
N LEU A 178 2.84 0.75 3.08
CA LEU A 178 4.09 1.02 2.37
C LEU A 178 5.26 0.48 3.20
N ILE A 179 6.23 -0.16 2.55
CA ILE A 179 7.40 -0.76 3.20
C ILE A 179 8.67 -0.04 2.75
N GLU A 180 9.49 0.41 3.68
CA GLU A 180 10.84 0.90 3.40
C GLU A 180 11.93 0.05 4.06
N ILE A 181 13.18 0.30 3.67
CA ILE A 181 14.34 -0.39 4.23
C ILE A 181 14.72 0.28 5.55
N GLY A 182 14.87 -0.53 6.60
CA GLY A 182 15.29 -0.11 7.93
C GLY A 182 15.78 -1.29 8.77
N PRO A 183 15.47 -1.32 10.08
CA PRO A 183 15.81 -2.45 10.94
C PRO A 183 15.04 -3.73 10.56
N PHE A 184 15.56 -4.87 11.01
CA PHE A 184 14.88 -6.16 10.91
C PHE A 184 13.53 -6.12 11.61
N ASN A 185 12.51 -6.65 10.95
CA ASN A 185 11.14 -6.68 11.41
C ASN A 185 10.70 -8.11 11.76
N PRO A 186 10.60 -8.45 13.06
CA PRO A 186 10.20 -9.79 13.49
C PRO A 186 8.79 -10.19 13.05
N SER A 187 7.88 -9.22 12.88
CA SER A 187 6.49 -9.48 12.50
C SER A 187 6.39 -9.96 11.05
N TYR A 188 7.13 -9.32 10.15
CA TYR A 188 7.22 -9.74 8.75
C TYR A 188 7.99 -11.06 8.57
N GLU A 189 8.96 -11.35 9.45
CA GLU A 189 9.68 -12.63 9.43
C GLU A 189 8.76 -13.83 9.64
N LYS A 190 7.66 -13.66 10.39
CA LYS A 190 6.64 -14.71 10.59
C LYS A 190 6.02 -15.18 9.27
N ILE A 191 6.11 -14.37 8.21
CA ILE A 191 5.70 -14.74 6.85
C ILE A 191 6.92 -15.11 6.00
N PHE A 192 7.97 -14.26 6.00
CA PHE A 192 9.10 -14.40 5.08
C PHE A 192 9.93 -15.66 5.33
N GLY A 193 10.00 -16.11 6.59
CA GLY A 193 10.67 -17.36 6.96
C GLY A 193 10.08 -18.61 6.29
N HIS A 194 8.87 -18.52 5.74
CA HIS A 194 8.18 -19.62 5.04
C HIS A 194 8.31 -19.59 3.52
N PHE A 195 8.98 -18.59 2.92
CA PHE A 195 9.05 -18.47 1.45
C PHE A 195 9.75 -19.65 0.76
N GLN A 196 10.66 -20.34 1.44
CA GLN A 196 11.31 -21.54 0.88
C GLN A 196 10.31 -22.70 0.70
N ASP A 197 9.24 -22.75 1.51
CA ASP A 197 8.21 -23.79 1.42
C ASP A 197 7.18 -23.50 0.31
N VAL A 198 7.11 -22.26 -0.17
CA VAL A 198 6.20 -21.79 -1.23
C VAL A 198 6.96 -21.15 -2.40
N LYS A 199 8.14 -21.66 -2.69
CA LYS A 199 9.06 -21.13 -3.71
C LYS A 199 8.41 -21.01 -5.09
N PHE A 200 7.60 -21.99 -5.48
CA PHE A 200 7.01 -22.10 -6.81
C PHE A 200 5.49 -21.93 -6.76
N ARG A 201 4.92 -21.56 -7.90
CA ARG A 201 3.47 -21.40 -8.08
C ARG A 201 2.71 -22.66 -7.65
N ASP A 202 1.54 -22.42 -7.05
CA ASP A 202 0.57 -23.38 -6.52
C ASP A 202 1.07 -24.18 -5.30
N GLN A 203 2.25 -23.85 -4.75
CA GLN A 203 2.70 -24.40 -3.47
C GLN A 203 2.03 -23.68 -2.31
N GLU A 204 1.75 -24.45 -1.24
CA GLU A 204 1.14 -23.97 -0.01
C GLU A 204 1.90 -24.47 1.21
N THR A 205 1.92 -23.66 2.26
CA THR A 205 2.44 -24.01 3.58
C THR A 205 1.57 -23.43 4.69
N LEU A 206 1.79 -23.89 5.92
CA LEU A 206 1.04 -23.47 7.10
C LEU A 206 1.90 -22.53 7.94
N VAL A 207 1.35 -21.35 8.24
CA VAL A 207 1.98 -20.35 9.10
C VAL A 207 1.23 -20.33 10.43
N PRO A 208 1.90 -20.49 11.59
CA PRO A 208 1.26 -20.38 12.89
C PRO A 208 0.57 -19.02 13.07
N GLY A 209 -0.58 -19.00 13.74
CA GLY A 209 -1.29 -17.76 14.04
C GLY A 209 -0.42 -16.74 14.79
N PHE A 210 -0.60 -15.47 14.45
CA PHE A 210 0.06 -14.34 15.10
C PHE A 210 -0.82 -13.10 15.02
N ASP A 211 -0.42 -12.03 15.70
CA ASP A 211 -1.11 -10.76 15.61
C ASP A 211 -0.79 -10.05 14.28
N VAL A 212 -1.73 -10.11 13.35
CA VAL A 212 -1.61 -9.49 12.01
C VAL A 212 -1.57 -7.97 12.11
N GLN A 213 -2.04 -7.37 13.22
CA GLN A 213 -1.94 -5.93 13.43
C GLN A 213 -0.48 -5.47 13.56
N GLU A 214 0.45 -6.37 13.93
CA GLU A 214 1.89 -6.08 13.96
C GLU A 214 2.51 -5.89 12.55
N LEU A 215 1.75 -6.13 11.48
CA LEU A 215 2.15 -5.81 10.10
C LEU A 215 1.76 -4.38 9.70
N LEU A 216 1.00 -3.68 10.54
CA LEU A 216 0.59 -2.30 10.31
C LEU A 216 1.54 -1.31 11.01
N PRO A 217 1.59 -0.05 10.56
CA PRO A 217 2.35 0.98 11.27
C PRO A 217 1.72 1.32 12.63
N ASP A 218 2.50 1.94 13.52
CA ASP A 218 2.05 2.32 14.85
C ASP A 218 0.88 3.31 14.82
N ARG A 219 0.89 4.24 13.85
CA ARG A 219 -0.12 5.30 13.69
C ARG A 219 -1.18 4.94 12.67
N LEU A 220 -2.18 4.18 13.13
CA LEU A 220 -3.36 3.83 12.35
C LEU A 220 -4.35 5.00 12.15
N ASP A 221 -4.15 6.11 12.86
CA ASP A 221 -4.96 7.32 12.77
C ASP A 221 -4.57 8.23 11.59
N GLU A 222 -3.42 7.98 10.93
CA GLU A 222 -2.95 8.76 9.78
C GLU A 222 -2.95 7.95 8.48
N TYR A 223 -3.88 8.26 7.58
CA TYR A 223 -4.04 7.54 6.32
C TYR A 223 -4.65 8.41 5.21
N PHE A 224 -4.45 7.95 3.98
CA PHE A 224 -5.12 8.38 2.77
C PHE A 224 -6.35 7.51 2.52
N ARG A 225 -7.45 8.10 2.08
CA ARG A 225 -8.72 7.43 1.78
C ARG A 225 -9.23 7.84 0.41
N TYR A 226 -9.50 6.87 -0.45
CA TYR A 226 -10.12 7.11 -1.76
C TYR A 226 -10.85 5.87 -2.28
N GLU A 227 -11.84 6.06 -3.15
CA GLU A 227 -12.46 4.98 -3.91
C GLU A 227 -11.60 4.65 -5.13
N GLY A 228 -11.31 3.37 -5.39
CA GLY A 228 -10.45 2.94 -6.47
C GLY A 228 -10.78 1.54 -6.96
N SER A 229 -9.78 0.88 -7.56
CA SER A 229 -9.94 -0.44 -8.16
C SER A 229 -9.05 -1.49 -7.52
N LEU A 230 -9.28 -2.75 -7.90
CA LEU A 230 -8.22 -3.76 -7.85
C LEU A 230 -7.03 -3.31 -8.71
N THR A 231 -5.81 -3.57 -8.24
CA THR A 231 -4.56 -3.31 -8.96
C THR A 231 -4.15 -4.46 -9.88
N THR A 232 -4.94 -5.53 -9.88
CA THR A 232 -4.80 -6.68 -10.77
C THR A 232 -6.08 -6.91 -11.57
N PRO A 233 -6.01 -7.53 -12.76
CA PRO A 233 -7.21 -7.91 -13.50
C PRO A 233 -8.18 -8.74 -12.64
N PRO A 234 -9.51 -8.54 -12.75
CA PRO A 234 -10.19 -7.71 -13.75
C PRO A 234 -10.21 -6.19 -13.51
N CYS A 235 -9.51 -5.64 -12.51
CA CYS A 235 -9.45 -4.21 -12.20
C CYS A 235 -10.81 -3.55 -11.87
N TYR A 236 -11.72 -4.29 -11.21
CA TYR A 236 -13.01 -3.76 -10.80
C TYR A 236 -12.86 -2.51 -9.93
N PRO A 237 -13.60 -1.41 -10.20
CA PRO A 237 -13.63 -0.20 -9.38
C PRO A 237 -14.54 -0.39 -8.16
N SER A 238 -14.13 -1.30 -7.28
CA SER A 238 -14.92 -1.82 -6.15
C SER A 238 -14.24 -1.64 -4.80
N VAL A 239 -13.11 -0.93 -4.75
CA VAL A 239 -12.23 -0.91 -3.59
C VAL A 239 -12.27 0.46 -2.89
N LEU A 240 -12.63 0.45 -1.61
CA LEU A 240 -12.36 1.56 -0.70
C LEU A 240 -10.94 1.42 -0.14
N TRP A 241 -10.01 2.23 -0.63
CA TRP A 241 -8.60 2.18 -0.24
C TRP A 241 -8.35 2.95 1.05
N THR A 242 -7.58 2.35 1.95
CA THR A 242 -6.94 3.04 3.07
C THR A 242 -5.44 2.78 2.99
N VAL A 243 -4.66 3.80 2.62
CA VAL A 243 -3.19 3.70 2.58
C VAL A 243 -2.63 4.42 3.79
N PHE A 244 -1.93 3.71 4.67
CA PHE A 244 -1.37 4.34 5.85
C PHE A 244 -0.23 5.30 5.49
N ARG A 245 -0.17 6.43 6.21
CA ARG A 245 0.83 7.47 5.95
C ARG A 245 2.23 7.03 6.34
N GLU A 246 2.36 6.37 7.48
CA GLU A 246 3.64 5.90 7.98
C GLU A 246 3.99 4.57 7.31
N PRO A 247 5.18 4.46 6.71
CA PRO A 247 5.66 3.18 6.24
C PRO A 247 6.08 2.30 7.42
N ILE A 248 6.10 1.00 7.21
CA ILE A 248 6.82 0.08 8.09
C ILE A 248 8.24 -0.13 7.54
N GLN A 249 9.12 -0.63 8.39
CA GLN A 249 10.49 -0.93 8.02
C GLN A 249 10.73 -2.45 8.03
N ILE A 250 11.51 -2.95 7.06
CA ILE A 250 12.10 -4.30 7.05
C ILE A 250 13.60 -4.20 6.78
N SER A 251 14.40 -5.21 7.14
CA SER A 251 15.82 -5.18 6.82
C SER A 251 16.10 -5.37 5.33
N GLN A 252 17.30 -4.98 4.90
CA GLN A 252 17.77 -5.23 3.55
C GLN A 252 17.76 -6.72 3.19
N GLU A 253 18.08 -7.58 4.15
CA GLU A 253 18.07 -9.04 3.97
C GLU A 253 16.64 -9.56 3.80
N GLN A 254 15.68 -9.02 4.55
CA GLN A 254 14.26 -9.37 4.40
C GLN A 254 13.72 -8.94 3.04
N LEU A 255 14.08 -7.75 2.55
CA LEU A 255 13.73 -7.32 1.21
C LEU A 255 14.37 -8.23 0.14
N LEU A 256 15.63 -8.60 0.30
CA LEU A 256 16.32 -9.49 -0.64
C LEU A 256 15.65 -10.87 -0.72
N VAL A 257 15.16 -11.40 0.40
CA VAL A 257 14.37 -12.64 0.42
C VAL A 257 13.09 -12.48 -0.39
N LEU A 258 12.38 -11.37 -0.25
CA LEU A 258 11.18 -11.08 -1.04
C LEU A 258 11.48 -11.01 -2.55
N GLU A 259 12.60 -10.38 -2.93
CA GLU A 259 13.00 -10.16 -4.32
C GLU A 259 13.60 -11.39 -5.02
N THR A 260 13.95 -12.46 -4.30
CA THR A 260 14.71 -13.59 -4.87
C THR A 260 14.18 -14.98 -4.54
N ALA A 261 13.31 -15.13 -3.54
CA ALA A 261 12.91 -16.46 -3.07
C ALA A 261 11.84 -17.13 -3.93
N LEU A 262 11.06 -16.37 -4.71
CA LEU A 262 9.78 -16.81 -5.27
C LEU A 262 9.80 -16.84 -6.81
N TYR A 263 9.05 -17.79 -7.38
CA TYR A 263 8.92 -17.99 -8.82
C TYR A 263 7.44 -18.01 -9.22
N CYS A 264 7.13 -17.46 -10.39
CA CYS A 264 5.80 -17.45 -11.01
C CYS A 264 5.40 -18.77 -11.65
N THR A 265 6.38 -19.64 -11.88
CA THR A 265 6.26 -20.92 -12.56
C THR A 265 6.18 -22.08 -11.58
N GLN A 266 5.76 -23.24 -12.05
CA GLN A 266 5.80 -24.48 -11.27
C GLN A 266 7.23 -25.04 -11.18
N PRO A 267 7.55 -25.95 -10.22
CA PRO A 267 8.92 -26.40 -9.94
C PRO A 267 9.70 -27.00 -11.13
N ASN A 268 8.99 -27.60 -12.09
CA ASN A 268 9.59 -28.30 -13.23
C ASN A 268 9.43 -27.54 -14.56
N ASP A 269 9.12 -26.24 -14.51
CA ASP A 269 9.04 -25.42 -15.70
C ASP A 269 10.44 -25.30 -16.35
N PRO A 270 10.61 -25.61 -17.65
CA PRO A 270 11.91 -25.53 -18.32
C PRO A 270 12.47 -24.11 -18.39
N ALA A 271 11.64 -23.08 -18.20
CA ALA A 271 12.04 -21.68 -18.18
C ALA A 271 11.48 -21.00 -16.92
N PRO A 272 12.09 -21.24 -15.74
CA PRO A 272 11.58 -20.67 -14.49
C PRO A 272 11.64 -19.14 -14.53
N VAL A 273 10.55 -18.51 -14.08
CA VAL A 273 10.42 -17.04 -14.04
C VAL A 273 10.38 -16.60 -12.60
N GLU A 274 11.36 -15.78 -12.20
CA GLU A 274 11.39 -15.15 -10.87
C GLU A 274 10.19 -14.21 -10.70
N MET A 275 9.62 -14.23 -9.49
CA MET A 275 8.51 -13.35 -9.14
C MET A 275 9.08 -12.02 -8.66
N VAL A 276 9.23 -11.10 -9.61
CA VAL A 276 9.75 -9.75 -9.38
C VAL A 276 8.95 -8.73 -10.17
N ASN A 277 9.01 -7.47 -9.75
CA ASN A 277 8.24 -6.36 -10.35
C ASN A 277 6.75 -6.70 -10.44
N ASN A 278 6.20 -7.26 -9.36
CA ASN A 278 4.82 -7.70 -9.30
C ASN A 278 3.83 -6.59 -8.93
N PHE A 279 4.19 -5.33 -9.19
CA PHE A 279 3.39 -4.14 -8.95
C PHE A 279 2.91 -3.52 -10.27
N ARG A 280 1.72 -2.92 -10.24
CA ARG A 280 1.14 -2.12 -11.31
C ARG A 280 1.70 -0.70 -11.25
N ARG A 281 1.82 -0.05 -12.41
CA ARG A 281 2.19 1.38 -12.47
C ARG A 281 1.10 2.25 -11.86
N VAL A 282 1.49 3.44 -11.39
CA VAL A 282 0.54 4.49 -11.02
C VAL A 282 -0.37 4.84 -12.21
N GLN A 283 -1.67 4.94 -11.92
CA GLN A 283 -2.71 5.25 -12.89
C GLN A 283 -3.05 6.73 -12.83
N GLU A 284 -3.52 7.28 -13.95
CA GLU A 284 -3.96 8.67 -14.00
C GLU A 284 -5.13 8.90 -13.04
N PHE A 285 -5.08 10.05 -12.35
CA PHE A 285 -6.01 10.43 -11.29
C PHE A 285 -6.70 11.74 -11.65
N ASP A 286 -7.54 11.71 -12.68
CA ASP A 286 -8.27 12.90 -13.13
C ASP A 286 -9.53 13.14 -12.28
N GLU A 287 -9.68 14.38 -11.79
CA GLU A 287 -10.89 14.94 -11.14
C GLU A 287 -11.36 14.29 -9.84
N ARG A 288 -10.54 13.45 -9.21
CA ARG A 288 -10.83 12.88 -7.88
C ARG A 288 -10.04 13.62 -6.79
N LEU A 289 -10.53 13.57 -5.57
CA LEU A 289 -9.80 14.02 -4.38
C LEU A 289 -9.52 12.83 -3.49
N VAL A 290 -8.38 12.86 -2.81
CA VAL A 290 -8.01 11.89 -1.78
C VAL A 290 -8.25 12.53 -0.43
N SER A 291 -9.08 11.89 0.39
CA SER A 291 -9.31 12.37 1.76
C SER A 291 -8.15 11.93 2.66
N VAL A 292 -7.66 12.81 3.53
CA VAL A 292 -6.62 12.48 4.52
C VAL A 292 -7.11 12.70 5.94
N SER A 293 -6.81 11.77 6.83
CA SER A 293 -7.23 11.83 8.25
C SER A 293 -6.32 12.71 9.11
N PHE A 294 -5.17 13.13 8.57
CA PHE A 294 -4.17 13.92 9.26
C PHE A 294 -4.04 15.31 8.63
N ARG A 295 -3.70 16.31 9.46
CA ARG A 295 -3.37 17.64 8.95
C ARG A 295 -1.92 17.64 8.49
N GLN A 296 -1.68 18.01 7.23
CA GLN A 296 -0.34 18.38 6.80
C GLN A 296 0.13 19.56 7.66
N GLY A 297 1.24 19.39 8.35
CA GLY A 297 1.75 20.44 9.24
C GLY A 297 2.19 21.67 8.44
N LEU A 298 1.38 22.72 8.44
CA LEU A 298 1.88 24.08 8.22
C LEU A 298 2.76 24.43 9.42
N CYS A 299 4.06 24.20 9.27
CA CYS A 299 5.05 24.64 10.24
C CYS A 299 5.09 26.17 10.22
N HIS A 300 4.46 26.81 11.20
CA HIS A 300 4.59 28.24 11.39
C HIS A 300 5.95 28.49 12.06
N CYS A 301 6.96 28.81 11.28
CA CYS A 301 8.21 29.33 11.80
C CYS A 301 7.95 30.75 12.32
N ILE A 302 7.74 30.92 13.63
CA ILE A 302 7.75 32.23 14.28
C ILE A 302 9.21 32.64 14.45
N GLY A 303 9.75 33.35 13.48
CA GLY A 303 11.09 33.94 13.58
C GLY A 303 11.05 35.21 14.42
N TYR A 304 11.81 35.25 15.52
CA TYR A 304 12.13 36.51 16.20
C TYR A 304 13.37 37.11 15.56
N PHE A 305 13.25 38.27 14.93
CA PHE A 305 14.41 39.04 14.50
C PHE A 305 15.02 39.76 15.71
N VAL A 306 16.25 39.37 16.08
CA VAL A 306 17.03 40.10 17.07
C VAL A 306 17.94 41.08 16.33
N HIS A 307 17.57 42.36 16.32
CA HIS A 307 18.43 43.42 15.83
C HIS A 307 19.41 43.83 16.95
N VAL A 308 20.68 43.45 16.83
CA VAL A 308 21.75 43.97 17.69
C VAL A 308 22.29 45.26 17.05
N ARG A 309 21.97 46.43 17.63
CA ARG A 309 22.63 47.68 17.25
C ARG A 309 23.94 47.81 18.03
N PHE A 310 25.06 47.82 17.33
CA PHE A 310 26.34 48.22 17.91
C PHE A 310 26.38 49.75 17.96
N GLY A 311 26.31 50.31 19.17
CA GLY A 311 26.67 51.71 19.39
C GLY A 311 28.19 51.82 19.35
N LEU A 312 28.74 52.47 18.33
CA LEU A 312 30.08 53.02 18.42
C LEU A 312 29.96 54.27 19.29
N ASP A 313 30.49 54.24 20.51
CA ASP A 313 30.78 55.51 21.18
C ASP A 313 32.13 55.47 21.87
N HIS A 314 32.87 56.54 21.67
CA HIS A 314 34.12 56.75 22.36
C HIS A 314 33.83 57.09 23.83
N SER A 315 34.53 56.36 24.70
CA SER A 315 34.65 56.55 26.15
C SER A 315 33.56 55.94 27.04
N THR A 316 33.96 54.84 27.69
CA THR A 316 33.42 54.25 28.94
C THR A 316 31.97 53.73 28.92
N TYR A 317 31.86 52.42 28.64
CA TYR A 317 30.69 51.52 28.66
C TYR A 317 29.38 51.97 29.35
N PRO A 318 28.25 51.95 28.62
CA PRO A 318 26.91 51.67 29.15
C PRO A 318 26.35 50.32 28.62
N PRO A 319 25.25 49.77 29.19
CA PRO A 319 24.79 48.41 28.88
C PRO A 319 24.23 48.27 27.44
N MET A 320 24.48 47.12 26.82
CA MET A 320 23.87 46.74 25.54
C MET A 320 22.35 46.72 25.66
N ALA A 321 21.65 47.49 24.82
CA ALA A 321 20.20 47.42 24.69
C ALA A 321 19.84 46.42 23.59
N VAL A 322 19.18 45.33 23.97
CA VAL A 322 18.57 44.36 23.04
C VAL A 322 17.10 44.73 22.88
N SER A 323 16.67 45.08 21.66
CA SER A 323 15.26 45.30 21.34
C SER A 323 14.72 44.17 20.47
N PHE A 324 13.61 43.58 20.87
CA PHE A 324 12.87 42.58 20.10
C PHE A 324 11.86 43.29 19.21
N SER A 325 11.85 43.01 17.90
CA SER A 325 10.74 43.42 17.03
C SER A 325 9.61 42.40 17.06
N SER A 326 8.40 42.84 16.69
CA SER A 326 7.21 41.98 16.57
C SER A 326 7.49 40.73 15.72
N PRO A 327 6.89 39.57 16.07
CA PRO A 327 7.11 38.34 15.32
C PRO A 327 6.60 38.47 13.89
N THR A 328 7.41 38.03 12.92
CA THR A 328 7.01 37.93 11.52
C THR A 328 6.78 36.46 11.20
N ILE A 329 5.59 36.13 10.70
CA ILE A 329 5.24 34.77 10.27
C ILE A 329 5.93 34.52 8.92
N ALA A 330 6.77 33.48 8.85
CA ALA A 330 7.31 32.98 7.59
C ALA A 330 6.80 31.56 7.34
N TYR A 331 6.40 31.28 6.11
CA TYR A 331 5.96 29.97 5.65
C TYR A 331 7.16 29.22 5.05
N THR A 332 7.44 27.99 5.49
CA THR A 332 8.51 27.15 4.92
C THR A 332 8.04 25.71 4.77
N ASP A 333 8.33 25.10 3.62
CA ASP A 333 7.84 23.77 3.21
C ASP A 333 8.58 22.57 3.84
N ASN A 334 9.60 22.79 4.69
CA ASN A 334 10.39 21.71 5.31
C ASN A 334 10.58 21.94 6.81
N CYS A 335 9.85 21.18 7.64
CA CYS A 335 10.17 20.98 9.05
C CYS A 335 10.58 19.53 9.28
N MET A 336 11.89 19.26 9.30
CA MET A 336 12.39 18.03 9.91
C MET A 336 12.28 18.17 11.43
N LYS A 337 11.50 17.30 12.06
CA LYS A 337 11.46 17.19 13.53
C LYS A 337 12.67 16.37 13.99
N ALA A 338 13.63 17.03 14.62
CA ALA A 338 14.48 16.41 15.64
C ALA A 338 13.85 16.71 17.02
N GLY A 339 14.03 15.78 17.97
CA GLY A 339 13.30 15.67 19.23
C GLY A 339 13.33 16.90 20.15
N ASP A 340 12.48 16.79 21.17
CA ASP A 340 12.04 17.82 22.08
C ASP A 340 13.07 18.88 22.50
N THR A 341 12.67 20.15 22.30
CA THR A 341 13.35 21.41 22.65
C THR A 341 14.63 21.75 21.88
N GLU A 342 14.52 22.59 20.84
CA GLU A 342 15.66 23.35 20.32
C GLU A 342 15.34 24.83 20.06
N PHE A 343 16.23 25.70 20.55
CA PHE A 343 16.38 27.08 20.09
C PHE A 343 17.16 27.06 18.78
N VAL A 344 16.59 27.60 17.71
CA VAL A 344 17.29 27.76 16.42
C VAL A 344 18.27 28.94 16.53
N PHE A 345 19.57 28.67 16.55
CA PHE A 345 20.60 29.70 16.39
C PHE A 345 20.88 29.92 14.89
N TYR A 346 20.53 31.10 14.36
CA TYR A 346 20.97 31.50 13.04
C TYR A 346 22.43 31.99 13.10
N LEU A 347 23.32 31.35 12.34
CA LEU A 347 24.66 31.87 12.07
C LEU A 347 24.56 32.95 11.00
N ILE A 348 24.41 34.21 11.42
CA ILE A 348 24.36 35.35 10.50
C ILE A 348 25.78 35.58 9.95
N LYS A 349 26.04 35.19 8.70
CA LYS A 349 27.18 35.70 7.93
C LYS A 349 26.92 37.17 7.62
N ALA A 350 27.40 38.07 8.47
CA ALA A 350 27.41 39.50 8.19
C ALA A 350 28.48 39.78 7.11
N LYS A 351 28.05 40.27 5.94
CA LYS A 351 28.96 40.83 4.92
C LYS A 351 29.28 42.26 5.35
N ILE A 352 30.48 42.49 5.88
CA ILE A 352 30.95 43.84 6.20
C ILE A 352 31.23 44.54 4.87
N GLN A 353 30.40 45.53 4.54
CA GLN A 353 30.64 46.42 3.41
C GLN A 353 31.31 47.68 3.96
N THR A 354 32.62 47.79 3.79
CA THR A 354 33.36 49.01 4.11
C THR A 354 33.14 50.01 2.99
N ASP A 355 32.40 51.09 3.29
CA ASP A 355 32.25 52.24 2.40
C ASP A 355 33.45 53.17 2.64
N THR A 356 34.49 53.06 1.81
CA THR A 356 35.57 54.06 1.76
C THR A 356 35.14 55.18 0.82
N ARG A 357 34.74 56.32 1.38
CA ARG A 357 34.75 57.60 0.68
C ARG A 357 36.16 58.20 0.73
N GLU A 358 36.74 58.45 -0.44
CA GLU A 358 37.65 59.58 -0.67
C GLU A 358 36.92 60.66 -1.46
#